data_AF-A0AAD6UWT9-F1
#
_entry.id   AF-A0AAD6UWT9-F1
#
_cell.length_a   1.000
_cell.length_b   1.000
_cell.length_c   1.000
_cell.angle_alpha   90.00
_cell.angle_beta   90.00
_cell.angle_gamma   90.00
#
_symmetry.space_group_name_H-M   'P 1'
#
loop_
_entity.id
_entity.type
_entity.pdbx_description
1 polymer ?
#
loop_
_entity_poly.entity_id
_entity_poly.type
_entity_poly.pdbx_seq_one_letter_code
_entity_poly.pdbx_strand_id
1 'polypeptide(L)'
;IDAEILQFKAHIATLEAKRRVVAENLALVVYPVLTLPVEITSRVFVECLPPHGRVRPSLRQAPLSISQVCRHWREVALSIGELW
;
A
#
# COMPACT_ATOMS: atom_id res chain seq x y z
N ILE A 1 34.51 -22.33 17.44
CA ILE A 1 34.43 -22.39 15.96
C ILE A 1 33.34 -23.35 15.47
N ASP A 2 33.46 -24.68 15.55
CA ASP A 2 32.43 -25.59 14.99
C ASP A 2 31.05 -25.44 15.64
N ALA A 3 31.01 -25.26 16.97
CA ALA A 3 29.77 -25.00 17.70
C ALA A 3 29.10 -23.67 17.28
N GLU A 4 29.90 -22.63 17.02
CA GLU A 4 29.42 -21.34 16.54
C GLU A 4 28.88 -21.45 15.11
N ILE A 5 29.58 -22.19 14.23
CA ILE A 5 29.11 -22.49 12.87
C ILE A 5 27.76 -23.21 12.92
N LEU A 6 27.60 -24.17 13.84
CA LEU A 6 26.34 -24.90 14.01
C LEU A 6 25.21 -23.96 14.48
N GLN A 7 25.51 -23.09 15.45
CA GLN A 7 24.55 -22.12 15.97
C GLN A 7 24.08 -21.14 14.89
N PHE A 8 25.00 -20.61 14.08
CA PHE A 8 24.63 -19.71 12.98
C PHE A 8 23.80 -20.42 11.91
N LYS A 9 24.12 -21.66 11.57
CA LYS A 9 23.30 -22.47 10.64
C LYS A 9 21.88 -22.67 11.15
N ALA A 10 21.72 -22.99 12.43
CA ALA A 10 20.41 -23.13 13.06
C ALA A 10 19.62 -21.81 13.05
N HIS A 11 20.32 -20.69 13.24
CA HIS A 11 19.70 -19.36 13.17
C HIS A 11 19.25 -19.00 11.75
N ILE A 12 20.07 -19.28 10.72
CA ILE A 12 19.71 -19.09 9.32
C ILE A 12 18.48 -19.94 8.97
N ALA A 13 18.47 -21.22 9.33
CA ALA A 13 17.33 -22.10 9.08
C ALA A 13 16.03 -21.55 9.71
N THR A 14 16.13 -20.98 10.91
CA THR A 14 15.00 -20.34 11.59
C THR A 14 14.52 -19.10 10.84
N LEU A 15 15.43 -18.22 10.40
CA LEU A 15 15.08 -17.02 9.65
C LEU A 15 14.48 -17.35 8.28
N GLU A 16 15.00 -18.38 7.60
CA GLU A 16 14.44 -18.86 6.34
C GLU A 16 13.04 -19.43 6.50
N ALA A 17 12.78 -20.17 7.58
CA ALA A 17 11.44 -20.66 7.90
C ALA A 17 10.47 -19.48 8.12
N LYS A 18 10.87 -18.48 8.91
CA LYS A 18 10.06 -17.26 9.12
C LYS A 18 9.80 -16.51 7.82
N ARG A 19 10.83 -16.36 6.96
CA ARG A 19 10.69 -15.70 5.66
C ARG A 19 9.73 -16.45 4.74
N ARG A 20 9.77 -17.79 4.76
CA ARG A 20 8.86 -18.64 3.96
C ARG A 20 7.40 -18.39 4.31
N VAL A 21 7.07 -18.41 5.60
CA VAL A 21 5.70 -18.15 6.08
C VAL A 21 5.20 -16.78 5.64
N VAL A 22 6.04 -15.73 5.76
CA VAL A 22 5.65 -14.39 5.31
C VAL A 22 5.46 -14.35 3.79
N ALA A 23 6.34 -14.98 3.01
CA ALA A 23 6.22 -15.01 1.56
C ALA A 23 4.96 -15.74 1.09
N GLU A 24 4.63 -16.87 1.69
CA GLU A 24 3.39 -17.62 1.42
C GLU A 24 2.15 -16.81 1.75
N ASN A 25 2.14 -16.13 2.90
CA ASN A 25 1.03 -15.25 3.29
C ASN A 25 0.85 -14.09 2.30
N LEU A 26 1.95 -13.48 1.83
CA LEU A 26 1.88 -12.37 0.88
C LEU A 26 1.49 -12.83 -0.53
N ALA A 27 1.83 -14.06 -0.93
CA ALA A 27 1.46 -14.61 -2.24
C ALA A 27 -0.07 -14.73 -2.44
N LEU A 28 -0.83 -14.83 -1.35
CA LEU A 28 -2.30 -14.88 -1.38
C LEU A 28 -2.94 -13.49 -1.36
N VAL A 29 -2.18 -12.43 -1.08
CA VAL A 29 -2.67 -11.06 -0.99
C VAL A 29 -2.59 -10.40 -2.36
N VAL A 30 -3.76 -10.04 -2.90
CA VAL A 30 -3.82 -9.09 -4.01
C VAL A 30 -3.58 -7.69 -3.44
N TYR A 31 -2.80 -6.88 -4.14
CA TYR A 31 -2.58 -5.47 -3.78
C TYR A 31 -3.32 -4.57 -4.78
N PRO A 32 -4.65 -4.35 -4.64
CA PRO A 32 -5.42 -3.52 -5.56
C PRO A 32 -4.79 -2.15 -5.79
N VAL A 33 -4.23 -1.53 -4.75
CA VAL A 33 -3.52 -0.25 -4.85
C VAL A 33 -2.42 -0.23 -5.92
N LEU A 34 -1.81 -1.38 -6.23
CA LEU A 34 -0.74 -1.53 -7.21
C LEU A 34 -1.21 -2.01 -8.60
N THR A 35 -2.46 -2.47 -8.72
CA THR A 35 -2.97 -3.13 -9.94
C THR A 35 -4.28 -2.57 -10.46
N LEU A 36 -4.92 -1.65 -9.73
CA LEU A 36 -6.17 -1.02 -10.13
C LEU A 36 -5.94 -0.12 -11.36
N PRO A 37 -6.82 -0.18 -12.38
CA PRO A 37 -6.83 0.77 -13.47
C PRO A 37 -7.00 2.21 -12.96
N VAL A 38 -6.49 3.17 -13.73
CA VAL A 38 -6.53 4.60 -13.38
C VAL A 38 -7.97 5.10 -13.20
N GLU A 39 -8.92 4.56 -13.97
CA GLU A 39 -10.34 4.90 -13.93
C GLU A 39 -10.97 4.50 -12.59
N ILE A 40 -10.64 3.31 -12.10
CA ILE A 40 -11.16 2.81 -10.82
C ILE A 40 -10.52 3.57 -9.67
N THR A 41 -9.21 3.77 -9.71
CA THR A 41 -8.50 4.60 -8.72
C THR A 41 -9.08 6.02 -8.67
N SER A 42 -9.35 6.63 -9.82
CA SER A 42 -9.96 7.96 -9.90
C SER A 42 -11.36 7.97 -9.31
N ARG A 43 -12.18 6.95 -9.58
CA ARG A 43 -13.53 6.85 -8.99
C ARG A 43 -13.48 6.78 -7.47
N VAL A 44 -12.54 6.02 -6.89
CA VAL A 44 -12.35 5.97 -5.43
C VAL A 44 -12.10 7.35 -4.85
N PHE A 45 -11.27 8.18 -5.50
CA PHE A 45 -11.01 9.56 -5.07
C PHE A 45 -12.27 10.44 -5.12
N VAL A 46 -13.05 10.35 -6.19
CA VAL A 46 -14.29 11.12 -6.36
C VAL A 46 -15.35 10.71 -5.34
N GLU A 47 -15.47 9.41 -5.04
CA GLU A 47 -16.40 8.91 -4.00
C GLU A 47 -16.01 9.35 -2.58
N CYS A 48 -14.76 9.78 -2.37
CA CYS A 48 -14.34 10.38 -1.11
C CYS A 48 -14.76 11.86 -0.98
N LEU A 49 -15.23 12.48 -2.05
CA LEU A 49 -15.70 13.86 -2.02
C LEU A 49 -17.05 13.96 -1.29
N PRO A 50 -17.26 15.02 -0.51
CA PRO A 50 -18.48 15.14 0.25
C PRO A 50 -19.66 15.55 -0.66
N PRO A 51 -20.90 15.06 -0.41
CA PRO A 51 -22.03 15.20 -1.36
C PRO A 51 -22.40 16.64 -1.72
N HIS A 52 -22.13 17.57 -0.79
CA HIS A 52 -22.44 18.99 -0.92
C HIS A 52 -21.39 19.79 -1.73
N GLY A 53 -20.39 19.14 -2.33
CA GLY A 53 -19.41 19.74 -3.24
C GLY A 53 -18.37 20.67 -2.60
N ARG A 54 -18.51 20.99 -1.31
CA ARG A 54 -17.51 21.80 -0.58
C ARG A 54 -16.42 20.91 -0.02
N VAL A 55 -15.28 20.91 -0.70
CA VAL A 55 -14.07 20.20 -0.25
C VAL A 55 -13.25 21.14 0.64
N ARG A 56 -12.91 20.69 1.85
CA ARG A 56 -11.86 21.33 2.65
C ARG A 56 -10.63 20.42 2.58
N PRO A 57 -9.52 20.86 1.97
CA PRO A 57 -8.30 20.06 1.92
C PRO A 57 -7.82 19.72 3.33
N SER A 58 -7.66 18.43 3.61
CA SER A 58 -7.12 17.93 4.88
C SER A 58 -6.24 16.73 4.62
N LEU A 59 -4.95 16.82 4.99
CA LEU A 59 -4.01 15.70 4.84
C LEU A 59 -4.39 14.47 5.67
N ARG A 60 -5.29 14.64 6.66
CA ARG A 60 -5.76 13.58 7.55
C ARG A 60 -7.08 12.96 7.11
N GLN A 61 -7.70 13.48 6.06
CA GLN A 61 -8.98 12.99 5.56
C GLN A 61 -8.88 12.62 4.08
N ALA A 62 -9.67 11.63 3.66
CA ALA A 62 -9.81 11.34 2.25
C ALA A 62 -10.47 12.55 1.55
N PRO A 63 -10.15 12.83 0.28
CA PRO A 63 -9.29 12.05 -0.61
C PRO A 63 -7.77 12.21 -0.39
N LEU A 64 -7.30 13.23 0.32
CA LEU A 64 -5.86 13.54 0.39
C LEU A 64 -5.03 12.61 1.29
N SER A 65 -5.65 11.91 2.25
CA SER A 65 -4.93 10.90 3.04
C SER A 65 -4.56 9.68 2.20
N ILE A 66 -5.42 9.25 1.27
CA ILE A 66 -5.18 8.06 0.44
C ILE A 66 -4.23 8.33 -0.73
N SER A 67 -4.10 9.58 -1.19
CA SER A 67 -3.06 9.96 -2.17
C SER A 67 -1.63 9.85 -1.61
N GLN A 68 -1.48 9.64 -0.30
CA GLN A 68 -0.18 9.49 0.35
C GLN A 68 0.29 8.04 0.45
N VAL A 69 -0.53 7.05 0.06
CA VAL A 69 -0.21 5.62 0.18
C VAL A 69 0.93 5.20 -0.74
N CYS A 70 0.93 5.67 -2.01
CA CYS A 70 1.98 5.37 -2.97
C CYS A 70 2.12 6.49 -4.01
N ARG A 71 3.23 6.48 -4.77
CA ARG A 71 3.50 7.47 -5.82
C ARG A 71 2.43 7.46 -6.91
N HIS A 72 2.01 6.26 -7.35
CA HIS A 72 1.01 6.11 -8.40
C HIS A 72 -0.32 6.78 -8.02
N TRP A 73 -0.85 6.52 -6.82
CA TRP A 73 -2.10 7.13 -6.35
C TRP A 73 -2.00 8.64 -6.20
N ARG A 74 -0.82 9.16 -5.84
CA ARG A 74 -0.56 10.60 -5.81
C ARG A 74 -0.64 11.22 -7.20
N GLU A 75 -0.04 10.58 -8.19
CA GLU A 75 -0.06 11.02 -9.59
C GLU A 75 -1.49 11.02 -10.13
N VAL A 76 -2.28 9.97 -9.83
CA VAL A 76 -3.71 9.91 -10.17
C VAL A 76 -4.48 11.05 -9.51
N ALA A 77 -4.33 11.26 -8.20
CA ALA A 77 -5.03 12.35 -7.49
C ALA A 77 -4.74 13.73 -8.07
N LEU A 78 -3.49 14.01 -8.45
CA LEU A 78 -3.11 15.29 -9.06
C LEU A 78 -3.76 15.52 -10.44
N SER A 79 -4.16 14.47 -11.14
CA SER A 79 -4.87 14.57 -12.42
C SER A 79 -6.38 14.84 -12.28
N ILE A 80 -6.95 14.68 -11.09
CA ILE A 80 -8.39 14.81 -10.85
C ILE A 80 -8.70 16.26 -10.49
N GLY A 81 -9.26 17.02 -11.43
CA GLY A 81 -9.60 18.43 -11.24
C GLY A 81 -10.60 18.67 -10.10
N GLU A 82 -11.51 17.73 -9.83
CA GLU A 82 -12.54 17.84 -8.78
C GLU A 82 -11.98 17.85 -7.34
N LEU A 83 -10.70 17.51 -7.16
CA LEU A 83 -10.05 17.50 -5.84
C LEU A 83 -9.51 18.88 -5.41
N TRP A 84 -9.51 19.87 -6.29
CA TRP A 84 -8.89 21.19 -6.12
C TRP A 84 -9.92 22.32 -6.24
#